data_AF-A0A452YFT4-F1
#
_entry.id   AF-A0A452YFT4-F1
#
_cell.length_a   1.000
_cell.length_b   1.000
_cell.length_c   1.000
_cell.angle_alpha   90.00
_cell.angle_beta   90.00
_cell.angle_gamma   90.00
#
_symmetry.space_group_name_H-M   'P 1'
#
loop_
_entity.id
_entity.type
_entity.pdbx_description
1 polymer ?
#
loop_
_entity_poly.entity_id
_entity_poly.type
_entity_poly.pdbx_seq_one_letter_code
_entity_poly.pdbx_strand_id
1 'polypeptide(L)'
;MIASLTGALPSGRLEEVSYVLLSLSRAFGGNMLNWTRDCIALIPPQALTDSERSRFLTIISDASSGSSLGSLTDRFAEISEVCRRNKAVQDIVQAALQPHDLAFMVAPQHS
;
A
#
# COMPACT_ATOMS: atom_id res chain seq x y z
N MET A 1 1.44 1.83 -4.33
CA MET A 1 0.28 2.14 -3.46
C MET A 1 0.13 1.14 -2.31
N ILE A 2 -0.09 -0.17 -2.57
CA ILE A 2 -0.25 -1.15 -1.49
C ILE A 2 1.07 -1.42 -0.73
N ALA A 3 2.21 -1.48 -1.39
CA ALA A 3 3.50 -1.64 -0.70
C ALA A 3 3.85 -0.47 0.25
N SER A 4 3.45 0.76 -0.09
CA SER A 4 3.56 1.94 0.79
C SER A 4 2.59 1.86 1.98
N LEU A 5 1.41 1.29 1.77
CA LEU A 5 0.39 1.06 2.81
C LEU A 5 0.81 0.02 3.84
N THR A 6 1.51 -1.04 3.42
CA THR A 6 1.83 -2.16 4.30
C THR A 6 3.24 -2.07 4.90
N GLY A 7 3.91 -0.93 4.76
CA GLY A 7 5.28 -0.74 5.27
C GLY A 7 6.35 -1.54 4.51
N ALA A 8 5.99 -2.16 3.39
CA ALA A 8 6.89 -2.95 2.54
C ALA A 8 7.81 -2.09 1.66
N LEU A 9 7.58 -0.78 1.61
CA LEU A 9 8.37 0.14 0.81
C LEU A 9 9.68 0.52 1.54
N PRO A 10 10.85 0.37 0.88
CA PRO A 10 12.10 0.93 1.39
C PRO A 10 12.00 2.45 1.52
N SER A 11 12.54 3.01 2.60
CA SER A 11 12.48 4.46 2.88
C SER A 11 13.05 5.31 1.74
N GLY A 12 14.09 4.83 1.04
CA GLY A 12 14.69 5.52 -0.11
C GLY A 12 13.80 5.59 -1.36
N ARG A 13 12.66 4.89 -1.39
CA ARG A 13 11.69 4.91 -2.50
C ARG A 13 10.46 5.78 -2.21
N LEU A 14 10.40 6.37 -1.02
CA LEU A 14 9.17 7.00 -0.53
C LEU A 14 8.84 8.28 -1.28
N GLU A 15 9.85 9.07 -1.67
CA GLU A 15 9.67 10.27 -2.48
C GLU A 15 9.13 9.97 -3.88
N GLU A 16 9.69 8.97 -4.57
CA GLU A 16 9.22 8.51 -5.88
C GLU A 16 7.75 8.06 -5.83
N VAL A 17 7.40 7.26 -4.82
CA VAL A 17 6.02 6.78 -4.65
C VAL A 17 5.08 7.92 -4.31
N SER A 18 5.49 8.85 -3.46
CA SER A 18 4.70 10.04 -3.12
C SER A 18 4.45 10.91 -4.35
N TYR A 19 5.46 11.07 -5.21
CA TYR A 19 5.34 11.81 -6.47
C TYR A 19 4.33 11.14 -7.42
N VAL A 20 4.40 9.82 -7.57
CA VAL A 20 3.45 9.07 -8.40
C VAL A 20 2.04 9.19 -7.85
N LEU A 21 1.84 9.00 -6.54
CA LEU A 21 0.52 9.11 -5.92
C LEU A 21 -0.05 10.52 -6.02
N LEU A 22 0.76 11.57 -5.85
CA LEU A 22 0.36 12.95 -6.08
C LEU A 22 -0.10 13.17 -7.52
N SER A 23 0.70 12.72 -8.48
CA SER A 23 0.44 12.88 -9.91
C SER A 23 -0.85 12.18 -10.32
N LEU A 24 -1.05 10.94 -9.86
CA LEU A 24 -2.29 10.19 -10.07
C LEU A 24 -3.49 10.86 -9.40
N SER A 25 -3.34 11.34 -8.18
CA SER A 25 -4.42 12.01 -7.45
C SER A 25 -4.85 13.30 -8.14
N ARG A 26 -3.92 14.03 -8.76
CA ARG A 26 -4.22 15.24 -9.55
C ARG A 26 -4.81 14.92 -10.91
N ALA A 27 -4.32 13.89 -11.59
CA ALA A 27 -4.80 13.50 -12.91
C ALA A 27 -6.21 12.89 -12.87
N PHE A 28 -6.51 12.10 -11.83
CA PHE A 28 -7.72 11.29 -11.76
C PHE A 28 -8.69 11.70 -10.64
N GLY A 29 -8.30 12.60 -9.73
CA GLY A 29 -9.17 13.16 -8.70
C GLY A 29 -9.93 12.10 -7.90
N GLY A 30 -11.26 12.21 -7.89
CA GLY A 30 -12.15 11.28 -7.19
C GLY A 30 -12.02 9.82 -7.62
N ASN A 31 -11.62 9.53 -8.86
CA ASN A 31 -11.39 8.16 -9.32
C ASN A 31 -10.20 7.52 -8.57
N MET A 32 -9.14 8.29 -8.33
CA MET A 32 -7.99 7.82 -7.55
C MET A 32 -8.40 7.46 -6.12
N LEU A 33 -9.28 8.26 -5.51
CA LEU A 33 -9.79 7.98 -4.16
C LEU A 33 -10.65 6.71 -4.12
N ASN A 34 -11.47 6.48 -5.15
CA ASN A 34 -12.29 5.26 -5.25
C ASN A 34 -11.43 4.01 -5.43
N TRP A 35 -10.48 4.02 -6.37
CA TRP A 35 -9.55 2.90 -6.54
C TRP A 35 -8.73 2.63 -5.28
N THR A 36 -8.35 3.69 -4.56
CA THR A 36 -7.66 3.56 -3.28
C THR A 36 -8.55 2.85 -2.26
N ARG A 37 -9.82 3.22 -2.16
CA ARG A 37 -10.78 2.59 -1.25
C ARG A 37 -10.97 1.11 -1.57
N ASP A 38 -11.12 0.77 -2.85
CA ASP A 38 -11.26 -0.62 -3.30
C ASP A 38 -10.00 -1.43 -2.99
N CYS A 39 -8.81 -0.87 -3.24
CA CYS A 39 -7.54 -1.53 -2.92
C CYS A 39 -7.37 -1.77 -1.42
N ILE A 40 -7.71 -0.78 -0.58
CA ILE A 40 -7.59 -0.89 0.87
C ILE A 40 -8.58 -1.92 1.43
N ALA A 41 -9.77 -2.05 0.85
CA ALA A 41 -10.76 -3.03 1.27
C ALA A 41 -10.25 -4.48 1.15
N LEU A 42 -9.29 -4.74 0.25
CA LEU A 42 -8.65 -6.06 0.09
C LEU A 42 -7.59 -6.36 1.16
N ILE A 43 -7.11 -5.36 1.89
CA ILE A 43 -6.14 -5.55 2.95
C ILE A 43 -6.89 -6.09 4.19
N PRO A 44 -6.38 -7.10 4.91
CA PRO A 44 -7.00 -7.55 6.15
C PRO A 44 -6.94 -6.47 7.25
N PRO A 45 -7.94 -6.34 8.13
CA PRO A 45 -7.92 -5.36 9.23
C PRO A 45 -6.78 -5.59 10.23
N GLN A 46 -6.24 -6.81 10.30
CA GLN A 46 -5.04 -7.13 11.09
C GLN A 46 -3.76 -6.54 10.49
N ALA A 47 -3.76 -6.26 9.18
CA ALA A 47 -2.65 -5.66 8.46
C ALA A 47 -2.79 -4.13 8.29
N LEU A 48 -4.00 -3.59 8.46
CA LEU A 48 -4.25 -2.15 8.37
C LEU A 48 -5.55 -1.83 9.11
N THR A 49 -5.43 -1.17 10.25
CA THR A 49 -6.53 -0.75 11.13
C THR A 49 -7.41 0.30 10.46
N ASP A 50 -8.66 0.43 10.89
CA ASP A 50 -9.59 1.43 10.32
C ASP A 50 -9.08 2.87 10.45
N SER A 51 -8.33 3.17 11.52
CA SER A 51 -7.65 4.46 11.68
C SER A 51 -6.59 4.70 10.61
N GLU A 52 -5.76 3.70 10.31
CA GLU A 52 -4.72 3.82 9.27
C GLU A 52 -5.33 3.89 7.87
N ARG A 53 -6.39 3.12 7.61
CA ARG A 53 -7.17 3.19 6.37
C ARG A 53 -7.73 4.59 6.13
N SER A 54 -8.41 5.13 7.14
CA SER A 54 -9.02 6.45 7.08
C SER A 54 -7.95 7.52 6.86
N ARG A 55 -6.83 7.42 7.58
CA ARG A 55 -5.69 8.32 7.44
C ARG A 55 -5.12 8.30 6.02
N PHE A 56 -4.96 7.13 5.41
CA PHE A 56 -4.46 7.02 4.05
C PHE A 56 -5.43 7.63 3.02
N LEU A 57 -6.73 7.39 3.18
CA LEU A 57 -7.75 7.98 2.32
C LEU A 57 -7.75 9.51 2.40
N THR A 58 -7.59 10.07 3.60
CA THR A 58 -7.43 11.53 3.79
C THR A 58 -6.20 12.04 3.06
N ILE A 59 -5.06 11.35 3.17
CA ILE A 59 -3.82 11.74 2.47
C ILE A 59 -4.04 11.83 0.94
N ILE A 60 -4.72 10.85 0.34
CA ILE A 60 -5.03 10.84 -1.10
C ILE A 60 -6.04 11.93 -1.48
N SER A 61 -7.07 12.15 -0.65
CA SER A 61 -8.03 13.24 -0.84
C SER A 61 -7.32 14.60 -0.84
N ASP A 62 -6.42 14.83 0.10
CA ASP A 62 -5.64 16.06 0.22
C ASP A 62 -4.66 16.25 -0.95
N ALA A 63 -4.10 15.16 -1.49
CA ALA A 63 -3.25 15.20 -2.67
C ALA A 63 -4.01 15.69 -3.91
N SER A 64 -5.28 15.27 -4.07
CA SER A 64 -6.15 15.78 -5.13
C SER A 64 -6.57 17.23 -4.92
N SER A 65 -6.61 17.69 -3.66
CA SER A 65 -7.01 19.05 -3.27
C SER A 65 -5.85 20.06 -3.26
N GLY A 66 -4.68 19.69 -3.78
CA GLY A 66 -3.56 20.61 -3.98
C GLY A 66 -2.45 20.54 -2.92
N SER A 67 -2.39 19.50 -2.09
CA SER A 67 -1.25 19.32 -1.16
C SER A 67 0.11 19.29 -1.89
N SER A 68 1.14 19.76 -1.18
CA SER A 68 2.52 19.73 -1.66
C SER A 68 3.11 18.32 -1.58
N LEU A 69 4.11 18.04 -2.42
CA LEU A 69 4.82 16.76 -2.41
C LEU A 69 5.49 16.49 -1.06
N GLY A 70 6.17 17.47 -0.46
CA GLY A 70 6.83 17.31 0.84
C GLY A 70 5.86 16.93 1.95
N SER A 71 4.73 17.63 2.06
CA SER A 71 3.68 17.31 3.03
C SER A 71 3.08 15.91 2.83
N LEU A 72 3.01 15.46 1.59
CA LEU A 72 2.52 14.12 1.24
C LEU A 72 3.54 13.04 1.63
N THR A 73 4.81 13.26 1.30
CA THR A 73 5.94 12.39 1.63
C THR A 73 6.07 12.21 3.14
N ASP A 74 6.01 13.27 3.94
CA ASP A 74 6.10 13.19 5.40
C ASP A 74 4.97 12.33 5.99
N ARG A 75 3.75 12.53 5.51
CA ARG A 75 2.58 11.77 5.95
C ARG A 75 2.64 10.31 5.52
N PHE A 76 3.18 10.01 4.34
CA PHE A 76 3.44 8.63 3.93
C PHE A 76 4.55 7.98 4.75
N ALA A 77 5.61 8.70 5.09
CA ALA A 77 6.69 8.18 5.93
C ALA A 77 6.15 7.77 7.31
N GLU A 78 5.29 8.58 7.90
CA GLU A 78 4.69 8.28 9.19
C GLU A 78 3.80 7.02 9.16
N ILE A 79 2.87 6.93 8.21
CA ILE A 79 1.99 5.74 8.13
C ILE A 79 2.77 4.48 7.74
N SER A 80 3.75 4.59 6.85
CA SER A 80 4.62 3.47 6.50
C SER A 80 5.44 2.98 7.70
N GLU A 81 5.91 3.88 8.58
CA GLU A 81 6.63 3.51 9.79
C GLU A 81 5.73 2.82 10.82
N VAL A 82 4.50 3.32 11.02
CA VAL A 82 3.51 2.65 11.89
C VAL A 82 3.27 1.21 11.42
N CYS A 83 3.04 1.02 10.11
CA CYS A 83 2.81 -0.30 9.52
C CYS A 83 4.06 -1.19 9.60
N ARG A 84 5.26 -0.62 9.46
CA ARG A 84 6.53 -1.35 9.54
C ARG A 84 6.80 -1.91 10.93
N ARG A 85 6.43 -1.18 11.98
CA ARG A 85 6.60 -1.59 13.38
C ARG A 85 5.57 -2.62 13.84
N ASN A 86 4.51 -2.82 13.08
CA ASN A 86 3.48 -3.79 13.42
C ASN A 86 3.86 -5.18 12.90
N LYS A 87 4.17 -6.08 13.83
CA LYS A 87 4.59 -7.46 13.51
C LYS A 87 3.54 -8.24 12.72
N ALA A 88 2.25 -8.03 12.99
CA ALA A 88 1.19 -8.71 12.25
C ALA A 88 1.17 -8.26 10.77
N VAL A 89 1.40 -6.98 10.52
CA VAL A 89 1.51 -6.43 9.15
C VAL A 89 2.70 -7.06 8.45
N GLN A 90 3.87 -7.11 9.11
CA GLN A 90 5.06 -7.71 8.54
C GLN A 90 4.86 -9.19 8.23
N ASP A 91 4.29 -9.96 9.15
CA ASP A 91 4.06 -11.40 8.94
C ASP A 91 3.08 -11.64 7.77
N ILE A 92 2.02 -10.83 7.63
CA ILE A 92 1.07 -10.91 6.51
C ILE A 92 1.73 -10.51 5.18
N VAL A 93 2.51 -9.42 5.17
CA VAL A 93 3.24 -8.97 3.98
C VAL A 93 4.24 -10.00 3.54
N GLN A 94 5.03 -10.55 4.47
CA GLN A 94 6.01 -11.59 4.15
C GLN A 94 5.31 -12.86 3.62
N ALA A 95 4.20 -13.27 4.23
CA ALA A 95 3.41 -14.39 3.71
C ALA A 95 2.87 -14.12 2.29
N ALA A 96 2.43 -12.89 2.00
CA ALA A 96 1.97 -12.53 0.66
C ALA A 96 3.10 -12.42 -0.39
N LEU A 97 4.31 -12.10 0.05
CA LEU A 97 5.52 -12.02 -0.79
C LEU A 97 6.21 -13.37 -0.98
N GLN A 98 5.88 -14.38 -0.16
CA GLN A 98 6.46 -15.71 -0.31
C GLN A 98 6.14 -16.26 -1.72
N PRO A 99 7.12 -16.91 -2.37
CA PRO A 99 6.86 -17.65 -3.59
C PRO A 99 5.72 -18.61 -3.30
N HIS A 100 4.66 -18.56 -4.12
CA HIS A 100 3.65 -19.60 -4.02
C HIS A 100 4.37 -20.89 -4.43
N ASP A 101 4.39 -21.88 -3.53
CA ASP A 101 4.83 -23.23 -3.87
C ASP A 101 3.88 -23.76 -4.94
N LEU A 102 4.18 -23.44 -6.19
CA LEU A 102 3.67 -24.13 -7.36
C LEU A 102 4.28 -25.53 -7.30
N ALA A 103 3.65 -26.41 -6.53
CA ALA A 103 3.86 -27.83 -6.66
C ALA A 103 3.52 -28.17 -8.12
N PHE A 104 4.54 -28.24 -8.97
CA PHE A 104 4.42 -28.87 -10.28
C PHE A 104 4.00 -30.32 -9.97
N MET A 105 2.69 -30.59 -10.03
CA MET A 105 2.19 -31.95 -10.07
C MET A 105 2.82 -32.57 -11.31
N VAL A 106 3.90 -33.33 -11.10
CA VAL A 106 4.47 -34.22 -12.11
C VAL A 106 3.31 -35.09 -12.57
N ALA A 107 2.83 -34.85 -13.78
CA ALA A 107 1.80 -35.67 -14.38
C ALA A 107 2.32 -37.12 -14.38
N PRO A 108 1.51 -38.10 -13.91
CA PRO A 108 1.95 -39.48 -13.89
C PRO A 108 2.28 -39.89 -15.34
N GLN A 109 3.53 -40.26 -15.58
CA GLN A 109 3.92 -40.90 -16.83
C GLN A 109 3.22 -42.26 -16.86
N HIS A 110 2.16 -42.35 -17.65
CA HIS A 110 1.54 -43.63 -17.98
C HIS A 110 2.55 -44.42 -18.82
N SER A 111 3.03 -45.51 -18.22
CA SER A 111 3.83 -46.58 -18.85
C SER A 111 3.06 -47.31 -19.94
#